data_AF-A0A1T4REV1-F1
#
_entry.id   AF-A0A1T4REV1-F1
#
_cell.length_a   1.000
_cell.length_b   1.000
_cell.length_c   1.000
_cell.angle_alpha   90.00
_cell.angle_beta   90.00
_cell.angle_gamma   90.00
#
_symmetry.space_group_name_H-M   'P 1'
#
loop_
_entity.id
_entity.type
_entity.pdbx_description
1 polymer ?
#
loop_
_entity_poly.entity_id
_entity_poly.type
_entity_poly.pdbx_seq_one_letter_code
_entity_poly.pdbx_strand_id
1 'polypeptide(L)' 'MEEQFKVGDTIYWYCDICDCVHSGVVKFVNRTFVGYKEINYEVEAFCCEEKKTLFIDYYDAMEKDLSEA' A
#
# COMPACT_ATOMS: atom_id res chain seq x y z
N MET A 1 5.92 12.07 -11.01
CA MET A 1 5.56 10.79 -10.36
C MET A 1 4.46 10.13 -11.15
N GLU A 2 4.65 8.90 -11.59
CA GLU A 2 3.61 8.05 -12.19
C GLU A 2 3.27 6.96 -11.18
N GLU A 3 2.05 6.41 -11.24
CA GLU A 3 1.70 5.29 -10.37
C GLU A 3 2.55 4.06 -10.69
N GLN A 4 2.94 3.32 -9.66
CA GLN A 4 3.63 2.05 -9.81
C GLN A 4 2.64 0.89 -9.87
N PHE A 5 1.53 1.00 -9.14
CA PHE A 5 0.53 -0.05 -8.98
C PHE A 5 -0.86 0.41 -9.44
N LYS A 6 -1.67 -0.55 -9.86
CA LYS A 6 -3.03 -0.37 -10.39
C LYS A 6 -4.06 -1.08 -9.53
N VAL A 7 -5.33 -0.73 -9.72
CA VAL A 7 -6.45 -1.43 -9.08
C VAL A 7 -6.40 -2.91 -9.44
N GLY A 8 -6.48 -3.77 -8.42
CA GLY A 8 -6.37 -5.21 -8.54
C GLY A 8 -4.97 -5.77 -8.25
N ASP A 9 -3.93 -4.93 -8.26
CA ASP A 9 -2.58 -5.37 -7.91
C ASP A 9 -2.50 -5.67 -6.40
N THR A 10 -1.70 -6.68 -6.05
CA THR A 10 -1.28 -6.90 -4.67
C THR A 10 -0.02 -6.10 -4.42
N ILE A 11 -0.02 -5.30 -3.36
CA ILE A 11 1.15 -4.56 -2.90
C ILE A 11 1.52 -4.96 -1.48
N TYR A 12 2.77 -4.70 -1.12
CA TYR A 12 3.34 -4.98 0.19
C TYR A 12 3.81 -3.68 0.85
N TRP A 13 3.81 -3.62 2.17
CA TRP A 13 4.40 -2.49 2.92
C TRP A 13 4.89 -2.99 4.27
N TYR A 14 5.89 -2.31 4.81
CA TYR A 14 6.37 -2.57 6.16
C TYR A 14 5.51 -1.81 7.18
N CYS A 15 5.20 -2.46 8.30
CA CYS A 15 4.43 -1.86 9.38
C CYS A 15 5.27 -1.83 10.66
N ASP A 16 5.73 -0.63 11.02
CA ASP A 16 6.57 -0.39 12.20
C ASP A 16 5.86 -0.74 13.53
N ILE A 17 4.53 -0.80 13.54
CA ILE A 17 3.75 -1.11 14.76
C ILE A 17 3.82 -2.59 15.10
N CYS A 18 3.75 -3.48 14.10
CA CYS A 18 3.81 -4.94 14.28
C CYS A 18 5.16 -5.55 13.94
N ASP A 19 6.12 -4.74 13.46
CA ASP A 19 7.43 -5.17 12.98
C ASP A 19 7.30 -6.25 11.89
N CYS A 20 6.34 -6.06 10.98
CA CYS A 20 5.92 -7.09 10.04
C CYS A 20 5.56 -6.52 8.66
N VAL A 21 5.77 -7.31 7.61
CA VAL A 21 5.32 -6.97 6.25
C VAL A 21 3.85 -7.35 6.11
N HIS A 22 3.05 -6.41 5.63
CA HIS A 22 1.66 -6.65 5.26
C HIS A 22 1.50 -6.69 3.74
N SER A 23 0.37 -7.24 3.31
CA SER A 23 -0.04 -7.22 1.91
C SER A 23 -1.51 -6.88 1.78
N GLY A 24 -1.89 -6.34 0.62
CA GLY A 24 -3.25 -5.89 0.36
C GLY A 24 -3.50 -5.69 -1.13
N VAL A 25 -4.77 -5.78 -1.51
CA VAL A 25 -5.21 -5.58 -2.91
C VAL A 25 -5.63 -4.13 -3.10
N VAL A 26 -5.03 -3.45 -4.07
CA VAL A 26 -5.37 -2.07 -4.41
C VAL A 26 -6.80 -2.00 -4.91
N LYS A 27 -7.62 -1.17 -4.26
CA LYS A 27 -9.01 -0.88 -4.65
C LYS A 27 -9.13 0.47 -5.34
N PHE A 28 -8.27 1.42 -5.00
CA PHE A 28 -8.26 2.75 -5.61
C PHE A 28 -6.86 3.37 -5.59
N VAL A 29 -6.53 4.10 -6.66
CA VAL A 29 -5.27 4.87 -6.76
C VAL A 29 -5.61 6.35 -6.65
N ASN A 30 -5.38 6.92 -5.48
CA ASN A 30 -5.63 8.33 -5.21
C ASN A 30 -4.44 9.17 -5.72
N ARG A 31 -4.73 10.18 -6.54
CA ARG A 31 -3.73 11.11 -7.09
C ARG A 31 -4.07 12.52 -6.63
N THR A 32 -3.31 13.03 -5.68
CA THR A 32 -3.54 14.34 -5.09
C THR A 32 -2.50 15.34 -5.61
N PHE A 33 -2.95 16.57 -5.85
CA PHE A 33 -2.11 17.68 -6.29
C PHE A 33 -2.39 18.90 -5.41
N VAL A 34 -1.80 18.93 -4.21
CA VAL A 34 -1.86 20.08 -3.30
C VAL A 34 -0.45 20.60 -3.10
N GLY A 35 0.00 21.50 -3.99
CA GLY A 35 1.36 22.05 -3.98
C GLY A 35 2.46 21.09 -4.47
N TYR A 36 2.23 19.78 -4.40
CA TYR A 36 3.08 18.72 -4.93
C TYR A 36 2.23 17.51 -5.33
N LYS A 37 2.78 16.65 -6.20
CA LYS A 37 2.09 15.45 -6.70
C LYS A 37 2.32 14.29 -5.73
N GLU A 38 1.23 13.75 -5.18
CA GLU A 38 1.23 12.57 -4.31
C GLU A 38 0.38 11.45 -4.92
N ILE A 39 0.77 10.21 -4.64
CA ILE A 39 0.05 9.00 -5.05
C ILE A 39 -0.08 8.13 -3.81
N ASN A 40 -1.32 7.81 -3.42
CA ASN A 40 -1.62 6.90 -2.32
C ASN A 40 -2.53 5.78 -2.82
N TYR A 41 -2.30 4.57 -2.34
CA TYR A 41 -3.05 3.38 -2.70
C TYR A 41 -4.02 3.04 -1.58
N GLU A 42 -5.31 3.09 -1.86
CA GLU A 42 -6.31 2.50 -0.99
C GLU A 42 -6.30 1.00 -1.20
N VAL A 43 -5.99 0.24 -0.16
CA VAL A 43 -5.88 -1.21 -0.19
C VAL A 43 -6.88 -1.87 0.73
N GLU A 44 -7.34 -3.03 0.32
CA GLU A 44 -8.06 -3.96 1.16
C GLU A 44 -7.08 -5.02 1.66
N ALA A 45 -6.94 -5.11 2.98
CA ALA A 45 -5.98 -6.00 3.63
C ALA A 45 -6.62 -6.75 4.80
N PHE A 46 -6.08 -7.93 5.11
CA PHE A 46 -6.43 -8.64 6.33
C PHE A 46 -5.36 -8.33 7.38
N CYS A 47 -5.74 -7.60 8.43
CA CYS A 47 -4.83 -7.13 9.47
C CYS A 47 -5.54 -7.16 10.83
N CYS A 48 -4.87 -7.72 11.84
CA CYS A 48 -5.43 -7.93 13.19
C CYS A 48 -6.76 -8.71 13.16
N GLU A 49 -6.80 -9.84 12.45
CA GLU A 49 -7.99 -10.72 12.34
C GLU A 49 -9.22 -10.11 11.65
N GLU A 50 -9.09 -8.91 11.09
CA GLU A 50 -10.17 -8.19 10.45
C GLU A 50 -9.79 -7.73 9.05
N LYS A 51 -10.80 -7.62 8.20
CA LYS A 51 -10.68 -7.02 6.88
C LYS A 51 -10.76 -5.50 7.01
N LYS A 52 -9.71 -4.80 6.59
CA LYS A 52 -9.58 -3.34 6.75
C LYS A 52 -9.28 -2.67 5.42
N THR A 53 -9.72 -1.43 5.30
CA THR A 53 -9.27 -0.50 4.26
C THR A 53 -8.14 0.33 4.84
N LEU A 54 -6.99 0.33 4.17
CA LEU A 54 -5.79 1.08 4.56
C LEU A 54 -5.31 1.95 3.40
N PHE A 55 -4.54 2.99 3.70
CA PHE A 55 -3.94 3.88 2.72
C PHE A 55 -2.43 3.76 2.80
N ILE A 56 -1.80 3.37 1.69
CA ILE A 56 -0.36 3.16 1.58
C ILE A 56 0.21 4.21 0.64
N ASP A 57 1.20 4.95 1.09
CA ASP A 57 1.82 5.99 0.29
C ASP A 57 2.74 5.39 -0.79
N TYR A 58 2.99 6.16 -1.85
CA TYR A 58 3.81 5.73 -2.98
C TYR A 58 5.17 5.13 -2.56
N TYR A 59 5.81 5.71 -1.54
CA TYR A 59 7.15 5.34 -1.11
C TYR A 59 7.20 4.11 -0.22
N ASP A 60 6.08 3.75 0.42
CA ASP A 60 5.98 2.58 1.30
C ASP A 60 5.52 1.33 0.56
N ALA A 61 4.90 1.50 -0.61
CA ALA A 61 4.40 0.43 -1.44
C ALA A 61 5.53 -0.32 -2.16
N MET A 62 5.60 -1.63 -1.94
CA MET A 62 6.59 -2.55 -2.49
C MET A 62 5.94 -3.61 -3.37
N GLU A 63 6.66 -4.09 -4.40
CA GLU A 63 6.18 -5.12 -5.34
C GLU A 63 6.24 -6.54 -4.75
N LYS A 64 7.08 -6.76 -3.74
CA LYS A 64 7.27 -8.09 -3.13
C LYS A 64 7.50 -7.98 -1.62
N ASP A 65 7.21 -9.07 -0.94
CA ASP A 65 7.59 -9.28 0.44
C ASP A 65 9.13 -9.34 0.55
N LEU A 66 9.69 -8.58 1.49
CA LEU A 66 11.13 -8.53 1.76
C LEU A 66 11.52 -9.29 3.05
N SER A 67 10.57 -9.95 3.72
CA SER A 67 10.83 -10.73 4.94
C SER A 67 11.65 -12.01 4.71
N GLU A 68 11.88 -12.41 3.46
CA GLU A 68 12.63 -13.62 3.09
C GLU A 68 14.06 -13.36 2.58
N ALA A 69 14.63 -12.16 2.79
CA ALA A 69 15.99 -11.80 2.34
C ALA A 69 17.10 -12.09 3.37
#